data_AF-A0A8T4IWV2-F1
#
_entry.id   AF-A0A8T4IWV2-F1
#
_cell.length_a   1.000
_cell.length_b   1.000
_cell.length_c   1.000
_cell.angle_alpha   90.00
_cell.angle_beta   90.00
_cell.angle_gamma   90.00
#
_symmetry.space_group_name_H-M   'P 1'
#
loop_
_entity.id
_entity.type
_entity.pdbx_description
1 polymer ?
#
loop_
_entity_poly.entity_id
_entity_poly.type
_entity_poly.pdbx_seq_one_letter_code
_entity_poly.pdbx_strand_id
1 'polypeptide(L)'
;MIAGLKPMEIVLILLVILLLFGAKKLPDMARSLGKSARILKSEAKQMKKEGASEDTEAGKSTDAEQSAPRTIQAAPGDVSTSRPVSEPAAQQQSKQS
;
A
#
# COMPACT_ATOMS: atom_id res chain seq x y z
N MET A 1 -19.72 24.20 -25.27
CA MET A 1 -21.05 23.92 -24.71
C MET A 1 -21.00 22.70 -23.79
N ILE A 2 -20.36 22.79 -22.61
CA ILE A 2 -20.33 21.71 -21.59
C ILE A 2 -20.28 22.30 -20.16
N ALA A 3 -20.69 23.57 -20.00
CA ALA A 3 -20.69 24.25 -18.71
C ALA A 3 -22.10 24.13 -18.11
N GLY A 4 -22.37 23.04 -17.39
CA GLY A 4 -23.69 22.88 -16.79
C GLY A 4 -23.98 21.59 -16.03
N LEU A 5 -22.98 20.78 -15.68
CA LEU A 5 -23.23 19.74 -14.67
C LEU A 5 -23.51 20.47 -13.35
N LYS A 6 -24.78 20.49 -12.95
CA LYS A 6 -25.18 21.10 -11.69
C LYS A 6 -24.40 20.38 -10.57
N PRO A 7 -23.70 21.11 -9.69
CA PRO A 7 -22.96 20.49 -8.59
C PRO A 7 -23.78 19.47 -7.78
N MET A 8 -25.09 19.67 -7.70
CA MET A 8 -26.04 18.75 -7.05
C MET A 8 -26.09 17.35 -7.67
N GLU A 9 -25.91 17.23 -8.98
CA GLU A 9 -25.99 15.95 -9.69
C GLU A 9 -24.73 15.10 -9.47
N ILE A 10 -23.57 15.77 -9.40
CA ILE A 10 -22.30 15.15 -9.02
C ILE A 10 -22.39 14.62 -7.58
N VAL A 11 -22.97 15.40 -6.66
CA VAL A 11 -23.17 14.97 -5.26
C VAL A 11 -24.09 13.75 -5.19
N LEU A 12 -25.17 13.70 -5.97
CA LEU A 12 -26.09 12.55 -6.01
C LEU A 12 -25.38 11.28 -6.50
N ILE A 13 -24.57 11.39 -7.57
CA ILE A 13 -23.80 10.25 -8.10
C ILE A 13 -22.76 9.78 -7.08
N LEU A 14 -22.04 10.71 -6.45
CA LEU A 14 -21.11 10.36 -5.37
C LEU A 14 -21.82 9.65 -4.22
N LEU A 15 -23.02 10.10 -3.84
CA LEU A 15 -23.81 9.45 -2.79
C LEU A 15 -24.12 7.99 -3.16
N VAL A 16 -24.57 7.73 -4.38
CA VAL A 16 -24.86 6.37 -4.88
C VAL A 16 -23.60 5.50 -4.89
N ILE A 17 -22.46 6.03 -5.35
CA ILE A 17 -21.18 5.32 -5.32
C ILE A 17 -20.75 5.04 -3.88
N LEU A 18 -20.91 5.99 -2.95
CA LEU A 18 -20.62 5.80 -1.53
C LEU A 18 -21.51 4.74 -0.89
N LEU A 19 -22.78 4.61 -1.32
CA LEU A 19 -23.68 3.55 -0.86
C LEU A 19 -23.26 2.17 -1.38
N LEU A 20 -22.83 2.07 -2.64
CA LEU A 20 -22.39 0.82 -3.27
C LEU A 20 -21.03 0.33 -2.75
N PHE A 21 -20.05 1.23 -2.68
CA PHE A 21 -18.67 0.90 -2.33
C PHE A 21 -18.35 1.15 -0.85
N GLY A 22 -19.06 2.06 -0.19
CA GLY A 22 -18.79 2.49 1.18
C GLY A 22 -17.79 3.65 1.28
N ALA A 23 -17.97 4.51 2.29
CA ALA A 23 -17.14 5.68 2.55
C ALA A 23 -15.65 5.36 2.78
N LYS A 24 -15.32 4.12 3.18
CA LYS A 24 -13.95 3.67 3.46
C LYS A 24 -13.25 3.04 2.26
N LYS A 25 -13.99 2.58 1.24
CA LYS A 25 -13.40 1.94 0.03
C LYS A 25 -13.04 2.93 -1.05
N LEU A 26 -13.79 4.03 -1.19
CA LEU A 26 -13.45 5.09 -2.13
C LEU A 26 -12.06 5.72 -1.89
N PRO A 27 -11.70 6.15 -0.67
CA PRO A 27 -10.38 6.72 -0.41
C PRO A 27 -9.26 5.67 -0.50
N ASP A 28 -9.56 4.42 -0.15
CA ASP A 28 -8.60 3.32 -0.21
C ASP A 28 -8.23 2.96 -1.65
N MET A 29 -9.24 2.81 -2.52
CA MET A 29 -9.07 2.62 -3.97
C MET A 29 -8.37 3.81 -4.63
N ALA A 30 -8.73 5.04 -4.25
CA ALA A 30 -8.06 6.23 -4.76
C ALA A 30 -6.58 6.29 -4.32
N ARG A 31 -6.27 5.90 -3.09
CA ARG A 31 -4.88 5.85 -2.58
C ARG A 31 -4.05 4.78 -3.28
N SER A 32 -4.58 3.58 -3.49
CA SER A 32 -3.85 2.50 -4.19
C SER A 32 -3.64 2.83 -5.67
N LEU A 33 -4.70 3.28 -6.35
CA LEU A 33 -4.64 3.72 -7.75
C LEU A 33 -3.72 4.94 -7.93
N GLY A 34 -3.75 5.88 -6.98
CA GLY A 34 -2.89 7.06 -6.98
C GLY A 34 -1.40 6.71 -6.84
N LYS A 35 -1.05 5.71 -6.04
CA LYS A 35 0.32 5.20 -5.94
C LYS A 35 0.81 4.62 -7.27
N SER A 36 0.01 3.74 -7.90
CA SER A 36 0.35 3.18 -9.22
C SER A 36 0.43 4.26 -10.30
N ALA A 37 -0.53 5.19 -10.32
CA ALA A 37 -0.54 6.30 -11.27
C ALA A 37 0.64 7.27 -11.08
N ARG A 38 1.13 7.47 -9.83
CA ARG A 38 2.30 8.30 -9.56
C ARG A 38 3.57 7.68 -10.13
N ILE A 39 3.75 6.38 -9.98
CA ILE A 39 4.92 5.64 -10.52
C ILE A 39 4.90 5.73 -12.05
N LEU A 40 3.77 5.35 -12.66
CA LEU A 40 3.56 5.43 -14.11
C LEU A 40 3.75 6.85 -14.65
N LYS A 41 3.26 7.88 -13.95
CA LYS A 41 3.43 9.28 -14.35
C LYS A 41 4.89 9.75 -14.19
N SER A 42 5.64 9.22 -13.22
CA SER A 42 7.05 9.57 -13.03
C SER A 42 7.91 8.96 -14.14
N GLU A 43 7.69 7.69 -14.46
CA GLU A 43 8.34 6.99 -15.58
C GLU A 43 7.97 7.62 -16.93
N ALA A 44 6.68 7.87 -17.16
CA ALA A 44 6.21 8.55 -18.37
C ALA A 44 6.77 9.97 -18.50
N LYS A 45 6.99 10.68 -17.39
CA LYS A 45 7.61 12.01 -17.39
C LYS A 45 9.12 11.93 -17.66
N GLN A 46 9.81 10.91 -17.18
CA GLN A 46 11.23 10.69 -17.51
C GLN A 46 11.42 10.35 -18.99
N MET A 47 10.63 9.42 -19.54
CA MET A 47 10.64 9.14 -20.99
C MET A 47 10.37 10.39 -21.83
N LYS A 48 9.48 11.27 -21.36
CA LYS A 48 9.14 12.52 -22.05
C LYS A 48 10.21 13.61 -21.86
N LYS A 49 11.03 13.53 -20.80
CA LYS A 49 12.12 14.48 -20.49
C LYS A 49 13.45 14.08 -21.13
N GLU A 50 13.66 12.81 -21.44
CA GLU A 50 14.81 12.35 -22.26
C GLU A 50 14.76 12.86 -23.72
N GLY A 51 13.58 13.31 -24.19
CA GLY A 51 13.42 13.97 -25.49
C GLY A 51 13.46 15.51 -25.47
N ALA A 52 13.51 16.15 -24.30
CA ALA A 52 13.51 17.61 -24.17
C ALA A 52 14.28 18.00 -22.90
N SER A 53 15.53 18.42 -23.08
CA SER A 53 16.48 18.79 -22.03
C SER A 53 15.88 19.57 -20.86
N GLU A 54 16.17 19.07 -19.67
CA GLU A 54 16.33 19.76 -18.38
C GLU A 54 15.53 21.06 -18.16
N ASP A 55 14.47 20.98 -17.34
CA ASP A 55 14.33 21.94 -16.24
C ASP A 55 13.47 21.47 -15.05
N THR A 56 13.91 21.89 -13.86
CA THR A 56 13.20 22.22 -12.62
C THR A 56 12.34 21.17 -11.87
N GLU A 57 12.92 20.77 -10.73
CA GLU A 57 12.34 20.52 -9.39
C GLU A 57 11.45 19.30 -9.11
N ALA A 58 12.08 18.37 -8.38
CA ALA A 58 11.45 17.56 -7.36
C ALA A 58 10.98 18.46 -6.20
N GLY A 59 9.73 18.31 -5.74
CA GLY A 59 9.32 18.98 -4.51
C GLY A 59 7.83 19.17 -4.30
N LYS A 60 7.14 18.09 -3.92
CA LYS A 60 6.15 18.07 -2.82
C LYS A 60 5.53 16.68 -2.73
N SER A 61 6.25 15.79 -2.06
CA SER A 61 5.60 14.71 -1.33
C SER A 61 4.78 15.37 -0.23
N THR A 62 3.50 15.62 -0.51
CA THR A 62 2.52 15.77 0.57
C THR A 62 2.22 14.34 1.00
N ASP A 63 3.03 13.86 1.94
CA ASP A 63 2.65 12.81 2.86
C ASP A 63 1.34 13.28 3.51
N ALA A 64 0.22 12.74 3.04
CA ALA A 64 -1.02 12.80 3.79
C ALA A 64 -0.88 11.74 4.89
N GLU A 65 -0.26 12.21 5.97
CA GLU A 65 -0.04 11.60 7.25
C GLU A 65 -1.18 10.67 7.69
N GLN A 66 -0.80 9.59 8.36
CA GLN A 66 -1.61 8.90 9.36
C GLN A 66 -2.78 8.05 8.86
N SER A 67 -2.45 6.83 8.43
CA SER A 67 -3.08 5.67 9.08
C SER A 67 -1.96 4.96 9.82
N ALA A 68 -1.91 5.25 11.12
CA ALA A 68 -0.84 4.93 12.04
C ALA A 68 -0.27 3.52 11.81
N PRO A 69 1.07 3.35 11.81
CA PRO A 69 1.63 2.06 12.10
C PRO A 69 1.29 1.78 13.56
N ARG A 70 0.22 1.02 13.82
CA ARG A 70 0.16 0.22 15.04
C ARG A 70 1.14 -0.94 14.89
N THR A 71 2.43 -0.61 14.79
CA THR A 71 3.48 -1.49 15.29
C THR A 71 3.35 -1.40 16.80
N ILE A 72 2.48 -2.24 17.36
CA ILE A 72 2.66 -2.64 18.74
C ILE A 72 3.90 -3.52 18.71
N GLN A 73 4.99 -2.90 19.14
CA GLN A 73 6.24 -3.47 19.55
C GLN A 73 6.01 -4.82 20.23
N ALA A 74 6.50 -5.90 19.61
CA ALA A 74 6.70 -7.15 20.35
C ALA A 74 7.63 -6.80 21.51
N ALA A 75 7.16 -7.00 22.74
CA ALA A 75 8.03 -6.87 23.91
C ALA A 75 9.25 -7.79 23.70
N PRO A 76 10.48 -7.31 23.93
CA PRO A 76 11.66 -8.17 23.97
C PRO A 76 11.48 -9.19 25.11
N GLY A 77 11.04 -10.41 24.76
CA GLY A 77 10.74 -11.45 25.76
C GLY A 77 10.05 -12.71 25.23
N ASP A 78 9.36 -12.66 24.07
CA ASP A 78 8.56 -13.78 23.56
C ASP A 78 9.27 -14.63 22.47
N VAL A 79 10.58 -14.85 22.61
CA VAL A 79 11.31 -15.86 21.81
C VAL A 79 11.64 -17.12 22.62
N SER A 80 11.07 -17.25 23.82
CA SER A 80 11.26 -18.43 24.67
C SER A 80 10.21 -19.52 24.40
N THR A 81 10.04 -19.93 23.14
CA THR A 81 9.61 -21.31 22.80
C THR A 81 9.78 -21.68 21.31
N SER A 82 10.73 -21.07 20.60
CA SER A 82 11.28 -21.77 19.41
C SER A 82 12.36 -22.71 19.92
N ARG A 83 11.97 -23.79 20.62
CA ARG A 83 12.87 -24.93 20.85
C ARG A 83 13.19 -25.47 19.46
N PRO A 84 14.44 -25.35 18.95
CA PRO A 84 14.81 -26.20 17.83
C PRO A 84 14.62 -27.63 18.35
N VAL A 85 13.71 -28.38 17.73
CA VAL A 85 13.74 -29.83 17.86
C VAL A 85 15.03 -30.26 17.19
N SER A 86 16.10 -30.26 17.99
CA SER A 86 17.25 -31.12 17.82
C SER A 86 16.76 -32.54 18.10
N GLU A 87 16.18 -33.17 17.08
CA GLU A 87 16.31 -34.61 16.87
C GLU A 87 17.72 -34.77 16.26
N PRO A 88 18.71 -35.35 16.97
CA PRO A 88 18.70 -36.79 17.22
C PRO A 88 19.32 -37.16 18.59
N ALA A 89 18.49 -37.65 19.52
CA ALA A 89 18.97 -38.35 20.71
C ALA A 89 17.95 -39.41 21.18
N ALA A 90 17.51 -40.25 20.25
CA ALA A 90 17.04 -41.61 20.55
C ALA A 90 18.10 -42.54 19.92
N GLN A 91 18.92 -43.19 20.74
CA GLN A 91 18.68 -44.57 21.15
C GLN A 91 18.53 -45.50 19.93
N GLN A 92 19.58 -46.24 19.55
CA GLN A 92 19.92 -47.53 20.17
C GLN A 92 18.98 -48.66 19.73
N GLN A 93 18.94 -49.03 18.43
CA GLN A 93 18.48 -50.38 18.00
C GLN A 93 18.76 -50.68 16.51
N SER A 94 19.99 -51.06 16.13
CA SER A 94 20.24 -51.85 14.90
C SER A 94 21.67 -52.38 14.81
N LYS A 95 22.25 -52.78 15.94
CA LYS A 95 23.52 -53.51 15.97
C LYS A 95 23.31 -54.91 16.54
N GLN A 96 22.36 -55.64 15.97
CA GLN A 96 22.23 -57.08 16.15
C GLN A 96 21.31 -57.66 15.07
N SER A 97 21.87 -57.88 13.88
CA SER A 97 21.61 -59.03 12.98
C SER A 97 22.51 -58.93 11.77
#